data_AF-A0A662H5T8-F1
#
_entry.id   AF-A0A662H5T8-F1
#
_cell.length_a   1.000
_cell.length_b   1.000
_cell.length_c   1.000
_cell.angle_alpha   90.00
_cell.angle_beta   90.00
_cell.angle_gamma   90.00
#
_symmetry.space_group_name_H-M   'P 1'
#
loop_
_entity.id
_entity.type
_entity.pdbx_description
1 polymer ?
#
loop_
_entity_poly.entity_id
_entity_poly.type
_entity_poly.pdbx_seq_one_letter_code
_entity_poly.pdbx_strand_id
1 'polypeptide(L)'
;MIRKALRAWSASSSITSRALNISTVPAKKGVYVLIIQVENDLLVKVGHSRVVSISKGFYIYVGSALKNLRLRLRRYICSSFRKKFWHIDYILSEDSVKLRGIVYSLCALKVEPSVALTLLGLGFKVVSEGLGSSEYNWKGYSHFLKAPREVSLERTVKLVEEAFNAVGLKPNTIICDHR
;
A
#
# COMPACT_ATOMS: atom_id res chain seq x y z
N MET A 1 4.15 39.23 -27.27
CA MET A 1 5.46 38.65 -27.68
C MET A 1 6.05 37.92 -26.48
N ILE A 2 5.72 36.64 -26.22
CA ILE A 2 6.39 35.39 -26.66
C ILE A 2 7.93 35.40 -26.55
N ARG A 3 8.45 34.54 -25.65
CA ARG A 3 9.55 33.54 -25.81
C ARG A 3 9.93 33.05 -24.40
N LYS A 4 9.41 31.94 -23.85
CA LYS A 4 9.68 30.51 -24.10
C LYS A 4 11.16 30.18 -24.30
N ALA A 5 11.79 29.63 -23.26
CA ALA A 5 13.00 28.82 -23.36
C ALA A 5 12.71 27.45 -22.72
N LEU A 6 12.26 26.52 -23.55
CA LEU A 6 12.24 25.09 -23.27
C LEU A 6 13.66 24.56 -23.53
N ARG A 7 14.31 24.02 -22.51
CA ARG A 7 15.45 23.10 -22.72
C ARG A 7 14.89 21.69 -22.78
N ALA A 8 15.04 21.08 -23.96
CA ALA A 8 14.76 19.69 -24.22
C ALA A 8 15.86 18.81 -23.61
N TRP A 9 15.47 17.70 -22.98
CA TRP A 9 16.33 16.55 -22.75
C TRP A 9 15.56 15.30 -23.18
N SER A 10 16.18 14.48 -24.04
CA SER A 10 15.59 13.30 -24.67
C SER A 10 15.82 12.02 -23.86
N ALA A 11 14.74 11.26 -23.72
CA ALA A 11 14.60 9.79 -23.77
C ALA A 11 15.51 8.89 -22.91
N SER A 12 14.92 8.23 -21.90
CA SER A 12 14.72 6.78 -21.90
C SER A 12 13.79 6.35 -20.76
N SER A 13 12.93 5.34 -21.02
CA SER A 13 11.95 4.69 -20.13
C SER A 13 10.71 5.53 -19.77
N SER A 14 9.63 5.29 -20.51
CA SER A 14 8.32 5.91 -20.40
C SER A 14 7.61 5.59 -19.07
N ILE A 15 7.98 6.26 -17.98
CA ILE A 15 7.08 6.42 -16.83
C ILE A 15 6.29 7.70 -17.10
N THR A 16 5.19 7.57 -17.85
CA THR A 16 4.23 8.66 -17.98
C THR A 16 3.61 8.91 -16.61
N SER A 17 3.92 10.05 -16.00
CA SER A 17 3.28 10.58 -14.80
C SER A 17 1.79 10.79 -15.11
N ARG A 18 0.99 9.74 -14.94
CA ARG A 18 -0.45 9.77 -15.17
C ARG A 18 -1.08 10.15 -13.84
N ALA A 19 -1.66 11.34 -13.77
CA ALA A 19 -2.45 11.75 -12.60
C ALA A 19 -3.38 10.60 -12.18
N LEU A 20 -3.27 10.17 -10.92
CA LEU A 20 -3.97 9.05 -10.32
C LEU A 20 -5.49 9.16 -10.57
N ASN A 21 -6.00 8.52 -11.61
CA ASN A 21 -7.41 8.61 -11.93
C ASN A 21 -8.22 7.58 -11.14
N ILE A 22 -8.45 7.87 -9.86
CA ILE A 22 -9.26 7.03 -8.95
C ILE A 22 -10.65 6.68 -9.50
N SER A 23 -11.17 7.43 -10.48
CA SER A 23 -12.46 7.13 -11.12
C SER A 23 -12.45 5.80 -11.88
N THR A 24 -11.29 5.30 -12.31
CA THR A 24 -11.15 4.02 -13.03
C THR A 24 -11.29 2.82 -12.10
N VAL A 25 -11.04 2.98 -10.79
CA VAL A 25 -11.23 1.90 -9.81
C VAL A 25 -12.72 1.57 -9.71
N PRO A 26 -13.18 0.32 -9.79
CA PRO A 26 -14.61 0.03 -9.68
C PRO A 26 -15.18 0.32 -8.28
N ALA A 27 -16.41 0.83 -8.22
CA ALA A 27 -17.16 1.02 -6.98
C ALA A 27 -17.80 -0.29 -6.49
N LYS A 28 -16.99 -1.34 -6.34
CA LYS A 28 -17.40 -2.71 -5.95
C LYS A 28 -16.60 -3.20 -4.75
N LYS A 29 -16.93 -4.38 -4.23
CA LYS A 29 -16.12 -5.05 -3.20
C LYS A 29 -14.76 -5.46 -3.76
N GLY A 30 -13.73 -5.43 -2.93
CA GLY A 30 -12.40 -5.88 -3.33
C GLY A 30 -11.42 -5.99 -2.19
N VAL A 31 -10.24 -6.49 -2.53
CA VAL A 31 -9.05 -6.53 -1.68
C VAL A 31 -7.97 -5.66 -2.29
N TYR A 32 -7.14 -5.06 -1.45
CA TYR A 32 -6.05 -4.21 -1.87
C TYR A 32 -4.83 -4.42 -0.98
N VAL A 33 -3.67 -4.09 -1.55
CA VAL A 33 -2.41 -3.94 -0.85
C VAL A 33 -1.86 -2.56 -1.16
N LEU A 34 -1.59 -1.80 -0.10
CA LEU A 34 -0.86 -0.53 -0.22
C LEU A 34 0.62 -0.83 -0.21
N ILE A 35 1.38 -0.17 -1.08
CA ILE A 35 2.85 -0.23 -1.13
C ILE A 35 3.38 1.09 -0.58
N ILE A 36 4.17 0.99 0.47
CA ILE A 36 4.53 2.10 1.33
C ILE A 36 6.05 2.16 1.42
N GLN A 37 6.61 3.34 1.22
CA GLN A 37 8.02 3.61 1.47
C GLN A 37 8.15 4.43 2.74
N VAL A 38 9.04 3.99 3.62
CA VAL A 38 9.44 4.70 4.83
C VAL A 38 10.84 5.24 4.58
N GLU A 39 10.99 6.56 4.60
CA GLU A 39 12.23 7.23 4.20
C GLU A 39 13.26 7.31 5.34
N ASN A 40 12.78 7.38 6.58
CA ASN A 40 13.58 7.46 7.81
C ASN A 40 13.01 6.54 8.88
N ASP A 41 13.86 6.06 9.79
CA ASP A 41 13.41 5.34 10.98
C ASP A 41 12.47 6.22 11.82
N LEU A 42 11.36 5.65 12.30
CA LEU A 42 10.38 6.37 13.10
C LEU A 42 9.67 5.47 14.13
N LEU A 43 9.16 6.10 15.19
CA LEU A 43 8.24 5.51 16.15
C LEU A 43 6.85 6.10 15.93
N VAL A 44 5.87 5.25 15.63
CA VAL A 44 4.49 5.69 15.37
C VAL A 44 3.58 5.24 16.50
N LYS A 45 2.83 6.17 17.10
CA LYS A 45 1.72 5.84 17.99
C LYS A 45 0.48 5.49 17.16
N VAL A 46 0.11 4.22 17.18
CA VAL A 46 -1.04 3.67 16.46
C VAL A 46 -2.19 3.44 17.43
N GLY A 47 -3.32 4.11 17.18
CA GLY A 47 -4.49 4.01 18.07
C GLY A 47 -4.21 4.63 19.45
N HIS A 48 -4.71 3.99 20.51
CA HIS A 48 -4.65 4.55 21.86
C HIS A 48 -3.33 4.28 22.60
N SER A 49 -2.81 3.05 22.54
CA SER A 49 -1.72 2.60 23.41
C SER A 49 -0.54 1.92 22.70
N ARG A 50 -0.62 1.66 21.39
CA ARG A 50 0.44 0.91 20.69
C ARG A 50 1.47 1.87 20.10
N VAL A 51 2.74 1.65 20.42
CA VAL A 51 3.87 2.28 19.73
C VAL A 51 4.52 1.23 18.83
N VAL A 52 4.79 1.60 17.57
CA VAL A 52 5.37 0.72 16.56
C VAL A 52 6.69 1.32 16.10
N SER A 53 7.77 0.54 16.18
CA SER A 53 9.05 0.91 15.60
C SER A 53 9.11 0.49 14.14
N ILE A 54 9.37 1.46 13.26
CA ILE A 54 9.38 1.29 11.81
C ILE A 54 10.70 1.83 11.29
N SER A 55 11.59 0.95 10.89
CA SER A 55 12.84 1.33 10.21
C SER A 55 12.59 1.76 8.76
N LYS A 56 13.52 2.49 8.15
CA LYS A 56 13.56 2.79 6.72
C LYS A 56 13.40 1.51 5.86
N GLY A 57 12.65 1.64 4.77
CA GLY A 57 12.46 0.59 3.77
C GLY A 57 11.05 0.54 3.18
N PHE A 58 10.76 -0.55 2.44
CA PHE A 58 9.44 -0.80 1.88
C PHE A 58 8.58 -1.66 2.80
N TYR A 59 7.30 -1.33 2.82
CA TYR A 59 6.27 -1.96 3.61
C TYR A 59 5.03 -2.17 2.75
N ILE A 60 4.19 -3.12 3.16
CA ILE A 60 2.88 -3.32 2.57
C ILE A 60 1.79 -3.37 3.64
N TYR A 61 0.58 -3.01 3.23
CA TYR A 61 -0.61 -3.14 4.07
C TYR A 61 -1.74 -3.84 3.31
N VAL A 62 -2.17 -5.00 3.79
CA VAL A 62 -3.29 -5.77 3.23
C VAL A 62 -4.62 -5.28 3.81
N GLY A 63 -5.62 -5.03 2.98
CA GLY A 63 -6.95 -4.66 3.45
C GLY A 63 -8.07 -5.03 2.48
N SER A 64 -9.30 -5.17 2.99
CA SER A 64 -10.50 -5.31 2.16
C SER A 64 -11.34 -4.05 2.15
N ALA A 65 -12.00 -3.82 1.02
CA ALA A 65 -13.05 -2.84 0.85
C ALA A 65 -14.38 -3.54 0.57
N LEU A 66 -14.98 -4.16 1.59
CA LEU A 66 -16.21 -4.97 1.48
C LEU A 66 -17.49 -4.18 1.14
N LYS A 67 -17.40 -2.87 0.92
CA LYS A 67 -18.50 -2.02 0.47
C LYS A 67 -18.17 -1.34 -0.86
N ASN A 68 -17.07 -0.59 -0.90
CA ASN A 68 -16.70 0.21 -2.06
C ASN A 68 -15.19 0.43 -2.11
N LEU A 69 -14.52 -0.27 -3.04
CA LEU A 69 -13.09 -0.21 -3.26
C LEU A 69 -12.64 1.18 -3.69
N ARG A 70 -13.33 1.81 -4.64
CA ARG A 70 -13.03 3.18 -5.08
C ARG A 70 -12.98 4.16 -3.91
N LEU A 71 -13.99 4.18 -3.04
CA LEU A 71 -14.03 5.08 -1.88
C LEU A 71 -12.90 4.77 -0.89
N ARG A 72 -12.60 3.49 -0.68
CA ARG A 72 -11.50 3.10 0.20
C ARG A 72 -10.16 3.56 -0.34
N LEU A 73 -9.87 3.31 -1.61
CA LEU A 73 -8.59 3.71 -2.21
C LEU A 73 -8.49 5.24 -2.30
N ARG A 74 -9.61 5.94 -2.57
CA ARG A 74 -9.67 7.41 -2.52
C ARG A 74 -9.24 7.97 -1.17
N ARG A 75 -9.59 7.30 -0.05
CA ARG A 75 -9.16 7.71 1.29
C ARG A 75 -7.63 7.84 1.38
N TYR A 76 -6.91 6.85 0.88
CA TYR A 76 -5.44 6.82 0.92
C TYR A 76 -4.83 7.75 -0.13
N ILE A 77 -5.39 7.74 -1.35
CA ILE A 77 -4.89 8.60 -2.44
C ILE A 77 -5.07 10.08 -2.14
N CYS A 78 -6.10 10.50 -1.40
CA CYS A 78 -6.32 11.92 -1.11
C CYS A 78 -5.63 12.45 0.18
N SER A 79 -5.01 11.60 1.04
CA SER A 79 -4.36 11.93 2.34
C SER A 79 -4.86 13.19 3.06
N SER A 80 -6.16 13.36 3.22
CA SER A 80 -6.70 14.27 4.24
C SER A 80 -7.40 13.44 5.29
N PHE A 81 -6.64 12.61 6.01
CA PHE A 81 -7.17 11.79 7.11
C PHE A 81 -7.68 12.70 8.25
N ARG A 82 -8.81 13.39 8.03
CA ARG A 82 -9.45 14.29 9.01
C ARG A 82 -9.73 13.57 10.31
N LYS A 83 -9.97 12.26 10.22
CA LYS A 83 -10.08 11.32 11.35
C LYS A 83 -9.31 10.07 10.98
N LYS A 84 -8.48 9.58 11.89
CA LYS A 84 -7.78 8.29 11.80
C LYS A 84 -8.72 7.21 12.35
N PHE A 85 -9.03 6.21 11.55
CA PHE A 85 -9.94 5.14 11.93
C PHE A 85 -9.25 3.78 11.93
N TRP A 86 -8.28 3.59 11.02
CA TRP A 86 -7.62 2.33 10.74
C TRP A 86 -6.16 2.47 11.15
N HIS A 87 -5.52 1.39 11.60
CA HIS A 87 -4.11 1.44 12.01
C HIS A 87 -3.20 2.06 10.94
N ILE A 88 -3.45 1.75 9.68
CA ILE A 88 -2.67 2.28 8.56
C ILE A 88 -2.85 3.79 8.35
N ASP A 89 -3.96 4.38 8.79
CA ASP A 89 -4.16 5.83 8.70
C ASP A 89 -3.17 6.58 9.61
N TYR A 90 -2.81 6.00 10.76
CA TYR A 90 -1.81 6.58 11.66
C TYR A 90 -0.44 6.60 10.99
N ILE A 91 -0.03 5.48 10.42
CA ILE A 91 1.27 5.32 9.76
C ILE A 91 1.38 6.19 8.51
N LEU A 92 0.33 6.24 7.66
CA LEU A 92 0.31 7.08 6.46
C LEU A 92 0.18 8.58 6.74
N SER A 93 -0.02 8.99 7.99
CA SER A 93 -0.06 10.41 8.38
C SER A 93 1.32 10.97 8.74
N GLU A 94 2.35 10.13 8.78
CA GLU A 94 3.72 10.55 9.11
C GLU A 94 4.43 11.07 7.85
N ASP A 95 5.17 12.18 7.98
CA ASP A 95 5.76 12.89 6.83
C ASP A 95 6.80 12.04 6.06
N SER A 96 7.50 11.15 6.77
CA SER A 96 8.51 10.23 6.20
C SER A 96 7.89 8.97 5.57
N VAL A 97 6.56 8.86 5.55
CA VAL A 97 5.83 7.70 5.03
C VAL A 97 5.10 8.04 3.75
N LYS A 98 5.50 7.39 2.67
CA LYS A 98 5.05 7.66 1.30
C LYS A 98 4.24 6.50 0.75
N LEU A 99 3.04 6.78 0.27
CA LEU A 99 2.28 5.81 -0.52
C LEU A 99 2.86 5.79 -1.95
N ARG A 100 3.51 4.70 -2.33
CA ARG A 100 4.18 4.55 -3.64
C ARG A 100 3.37 3.73 -4.63
N GLY A 101 2.43 2.92 -4.17
CA GLY A 101 1.55 2.18 -5.07
C GLY A 101 0.41 1.48 -4.37
N ILE A 102 -0.50 0.94 -5.18
CA ILE A 102 -1.64 0.14 -4.74
C ILE A 102 -1.82 -1.00 -5.74
N VAL A 103 -1.88 -2.23 -5.23
CA VAL A 103 -2.33 -3.40 -5.99
C VAL A 103 -3.71 -3.78 -5.48
N TYR A 104 -4.67 -4.02 -6.37
CA TYR A 104 -6.03 -4.39 -5.97
C TYR A 104 -6.66 -5.40 -6.91
N SER A 105 -7.68 -6.10 -6.41
CA SER A 105 -8.55 -6.97 -7.20
C SER A 105 -9.98 -6.85 -6.70
N LEU A 106 -10.94 -7.00 -7.61
CA LEU A 106 -12.32 -7.20 -7.22
C LEU A 106 -12.45 -8.57 -6.56
N CYS A 107 -13.16 -8.61 -5.45
CA CYS A 107 -13.39 -9.82 -4.68
C CYS A 107 -14.56 -9.56 -3.73
N ALA A 108 -15.53 -10.48 -3.70
CA ALA A 108 -16.64 -10.42 -2.76
C ALA A 108 -16.34 -11.13 -1.43
N LEU A 109 -15.30 -11.98 -1.43
CA LEU A 109 -14.90 -12.81 -0.30
C LEU A 109 -13.86 -12.10 0.57
N LYS A 110 -13.70 -12.60 1.79
CA LYS A 110 -12.69 -12.16 2.75
C LYS A 110 -11.42 -12.98 2.50
N VAL A 111 -10.47 -12.41 1.76
CA VAL A 111 -9.26 -13.09 1.24
C VAL A 111 -7.96 -12.46 1.74
N GLU A 112 -8.05 -11.45 2.61
CA GLU A 112 -6.90 -10.79 3.22
C GLU A 112 -5.95 -11.79 3.91
N PRO A 113 -6.45 -12.79 4.67
CA PRO A 113 -5.60 -13.84 5.23
C PRO A 113 -4.79 -14.59 4.20
N SER A 114 -5.43 -15.03 3.11
CA SER A 114 -4.75 -15.76 2.05
C SER A 114 -3.65 -14.90 1.43
N VAL A 115 -3.95 -13.64 1.10
CA VAL A 115 -2.96 -12.70 0.52
C VAL A 115 -1.80 -12.45 1.49
N ALA A 116 -2.09 -12.17 2.76
CA ALA A 116 -1.07 -11.87 3.76
C ALA A 116 -0.16 -13.07 4.05
N LEU A 117 -0.73 -14.28 4.18
CA LEU A 117 0.05 -15.51 4.39
C LEU A 117 0.93 -15.83 3.18
N THR A 118 0.43 -15.65 1.95
CA THR A 118 1.25 -15.80 0.74
C THR A 118 2.40 -14.80 0.72
N LEU A 119 2.18 -13.54 1.10
CA LEU A 119 3.24 -12.52 1.20
C LEU A 119 4.29 -12.88 2.24
N LEU A 120 3.89 -13.43 3.39
CA LEU A 120 4.85 -13.94 4.39
C LEU A 120 5.73 -15.05 3.79
N GLY A 121 5.14 -15.98 3.02
CA GLY A 121 5.88 -17.01 2.28
C GLY A 121 6.87 -16.46 1.24
N LEU A 122 6.59 -15.28 0.68
CA LEU A 122 7.48 -14.55 -0.24
C LEU A 122 8.57 -13.72 0.47
N GLY A 123 8.72 -13.87 1.79
CA GLY A 123 9.79 -13.25 2.57
C GLY A 123 9.44 -11.91 3.21
N PHE A 124 8.18 -11.47 3.13
CA PHE A 124 7.71 -10.35 3.94
C PHE A 124 7.69 -10.74 5.42
N LYS A 125 7.86 -9.75 6.31
CA LYS A 125 7.96 -9.99 7.75
C LYS A 125 6.95 -9.16 8.52
N VAL A 126 6.37 -9.75 9.57
CA VAL A 126 5.51 -9.02 10.49
C VAL A 126 6.30 -7.93 11.22
N VAL A 127 5.79 -6.70 11.18
CA VAL A 127 6.38 -5.55 11.88
C VAL A 127 5.94 -5.54 13.34
N SER A 128 4.64 -5.71 13.57
CA SER A 128 4.03 -5.81 14.88
C SER A 128 2.74 -6.61 14.74
N GLU A 129 2.57 -7.59 15.63
CA GLU A 129 1.44 -8.52 15.64
C GLU A 129 0.09 -7.78 15.78
N GLY A 130 -0.91 -8.19 15.01
CA GLY A 130 -2.26 -7.65 15.08
C GLY A 130 -2.47 -6.29 14.39
N LEU A 131 -1.44 -5.71 13.75
CA LEU A 131 -1.61 -4.46 13.02
C LEU A 131 -2.49 -4.66 11.77
N GLY A 132 -3.74 -4.20 11.86
CA GLY A 132 -4.70 -4.26 10.76
C GLY A 132 -5.41 -5.61 10.63
N SER A 133 -5.13 -6.54 11.55
CA SER A 133 -5.63 -7.91 11.57
C SER A 133 -6.23 -8.30 12.93
N SER A 134 -6.61 -7.31 13.75
CA SER A 134 -7.07 -7.53 15.14
C SER A 134 -8.26 -8.49 15.27
N GLU A 135 -9.03 -8.66 14.19
CA GLU A 135 -10.16 -9.59 14.10
C GLU A 135 -9.78 -11.07 14.00
N TYR A 136 -8.53 -11.42 13.65
CA TYR A 136 -8.11 -12.82 13.45
C TYR A 136 -7.52 -13.45 14.71
N ASN A 137 -6.97 -12.65 15.63
CA ASN A 137 -6.34 -13.12 16.88
C ASN A 137 -5.27 -14.23 16.68
N TRP A 138 -4.49 -14.15 15.60
CA TRP A 138 -3.42 -15.11 15.29
C TRP A 138 -2.05 -14.58 15.73
N LYS A 139 -1.31 -15.38 16.49
CA LYS A 139 0.04 -15.06 16.93
C LYS A 139 0.99 -14.94 15.74
N GLY A 140 1.85 -13.93 15.74
CA GLY A 140 2.81 -13.68 14.66
C GLY A 140 2.16 -13.29 13.33
N TYR A 141 0.91 -12.82 13.33
CA TYR A 141 0.18 -12.43 12.12
C TYR A 141 -0.14 -10.92 12.11
N SER A 142 -0.06 -10.31 10.93
CA SER A 142 -0.34 -8.89 10.72
C SER A 142 -0.72 -8.62 9.27
N HIS A 143 -1.49 -7.57 9.03
CA HIS A 143 -1.69 -7.06 7.67
C HIS A 143 -0.63 -6.03 7.29
N PHE A 144 0.11 -5.48 8.26
CA PHE A 144 1.22 -4.56 8.01
C PHE A 144 2.55 -5.32 8.06
N LEU A 145 3.17 -5.48 6.88
CA LEU A 145 4.37 -6.29 6.71
C LEU A 145 5.52 -5.45 6.15
N LYS A 146 6.74 -5.75 6.58
CA LYS A 146 7.97 -5.22 5.98
C LYS A 146 8.37 -6.08 4.79
N ALA A 147 8.72 -5.44 3.68
CA ALA A 147 9.28 -6.13 2.52
C ALA A 147 10.68 -6.70 2.83
N PRO A 148 11.16 -7.68 2.05
CA PRO A 148 12.55 -8.15 2.14
C PRO A 148 13.55 -6.98 2.03
N ARG A 149 14.76 -7.14 2.58
CA ARG A 149 15.79 -6.09 2.52
C ARG A 149 16.16 -5.77 1.06
N GLU A 150 16.54 -4.50 0.82
CA GLU A 150 17.12 -4.03 -0.46
C GLU A 150 16.23 -4.22 -1.70
N VAL A 151 14.92 -4.34 -1.52
CA VAL A 151 13.98 -4.40 -2.64
C VAL A 151 13.64 -3.01 -3.16
N SER A 152 13.49 -2.89 -4.49
CA SER A 152 12.95 -1.69 -5.13
C SER A 152 11.41 -1.64 -5.07
N LEU A 153 10.84 -0.50 -5.46
CA LEU A 153 9.39 -0.36 -5.62
C LEU A 153 8.86 -1.38 -6.63
N GLU A 154 9.50 -1.51 -7.78
CA GLU A 154 9.11 -2.43 -8.86
C GLU A 154 9.15 -3.88 -8.39
N ARG A 155 10.19 -4.27 -7.64
CA ARG A 155 10.24 -5.64 -7.10
C ARG A 155 9.16 -5.88 -6.05
N THR A 156 8.88 -4.88 -5.21
CA THR A 156 7.80 -4.96 -4.21
C THR A 156 6.44 -5.11 -4.88
N VAL A 157 6.15 -4.33 -5.94
CA VAL A 157 4.93 -4.47 -6.75
C VAL A 157 4.82 -5.89 -7.32
N LYS A 158 5.87 -6.39 -7.96
CA LYS A 158 5.88 -7.75 -8.55
C LYS A 158 5.58 -8.84 -7.53
N LEU A 159 6.21 -8.79 -6.35
CA LEU A 159 5.94 -9.77 -5.29
C LEU A 159 4.47 -9.73 -4.82
N VAL A 160 3.87 -8.54 -4.77
CA VAL A 160 2.45 -8.40 -4.42
C VAL A 160 1.55 -8.93 -5.54
N GLU A 161 1.85 -8.66 -6.80
CA GLU A 161 1.11 -9.22 -7.94
C GLU A 161 1.24 -10.75 -7.99
N GLU A 162 2.43 -11.31 -7.75
CA GLU A 162 2.69 -12.75 -7.59
C GLU A 162 1.79 -13.34 -6.49
N ALA A 163 1.71 -12.68 -5.33
CA ALA A 163 0.84 -13.13 -4.24
C ALA A 163 -0.65 -13.11 -4.62
N PHE A 164 -1.12 -12.09 -5.33
CA PHE A 164 -2.51 -12.02 -5.82
C PHE A 164 -2.81 -13.16 -6.79
N ASN A 165 -1.94 -13.38 -7.77
CA ASN A 165 -2.11 -14.45 -8.76
C ASN A 165 -2.12 -15.84 -8.09
N ALA A 166 -1.24 -16.07 -7.11
CA ALA A 166 -1.16 -17.35 -6.38
C ALA A 166 -2.44 -17.69 -5.61
N VAL A 167 -3.20 -16.69 -5.17
CA VAL A 167 -4.51 -16.89 -4.51
C VAL A 167 -5.71 -16.76 -5.48
N GLY A 168 -5.45 -16.76 -6.79
CA GLY A 168 -6.49 -16.73 -7.83
C GLY A 168 -7.12 -15.36 -8.08
N LEU A 169 -6.50 -14.28 -7.62
CA LEU A 169 -6.95 -12.90 -7.87
C LEU A 169 -6.31 -12.33 -9.13
N LYS A 170 -7.00 -11.40 -9.80
CA LYS A 170 -6.47 -10.66 -10.95
C LYS A 170 -5.98 -9.28 -10.50
N PRO A 171 -4.67 -9.07 -10.30
CA PRO A 171 -4.16 -7.80 -9.80
C PRO A 171 -4.34 -6.68 -10.82
N ASN A 172 -4.62 -5.48 -10.30
CA ASN A 172 -4.57 -4.21 -11.01
C ASN A 172 -3.68 -3.27 -10.19
N THR A 173 -2.77 -2.57 -10.85
CA THR A 173 -1.73 -1.79 -10.18
C THR A 173 -1.85 -0.31 -10.50
N ILE A 174 -1.65 0.50 -9.46
CA ILE A 174 -1.60 1.95 -9.53
C ILE A 174 -0.28 2.38 -8.88
N ILE A 175 0.56 3.12 -9.60
CA ILE A 175 1.80 3.72 -9.07
C ILE A 175 1.54 5.18 -8.70
N CYS A 176 2.11 5.61 -7.57
CA CYS A 176 1.94 6.95 -7.02
C CYS A 176 3.31 7.68 -7.01
N ASP A 177 3.47 8.67 -7.89
CA ASP A 177 4.78 9.32 -8.11
C ASP A 177 5.12 10.44 -7.09
N HIS A 178 4.15 10.95 -6.32
CA HIS A 178 4.29 12.26 -5.67
C HIS A 178 3.71 12.37 -4.25
N ARG A 179 3.97 11.41 -3.36
CA ARG A 179 3.86 11.69 -1.93
C ARG A 179 5.12 11.39 -1.18
#